data_AF-A0ABD0KQP2-F1
#
_entry.id   AF-A0ABD0KQP2-F1
#
_cell.length_a   1.000
_cell.length_b   1.000
_cell.length_c   1.000
_cell.angle_alpha   90.00
_cell.angle_beta   90.00
_cell.angle_gamma   90.00
#
_symmetry.space_group_name_H-M   'P 1'
#
loop_
_entity.id
_entity.type
_entity.pdbx_description
1 polymer ?
#
loop_
_entity_poly.entity_id
_entity_poly.type
_entity_poly.pdbx_seq_one_letter_code
_entity_poly.pdbx_strand_id
1 'polypeptide(L)'
;MEQAEEPRYMRDFHRGRCSYFCVNGDYYHSGKKVLFNPKHFRDFPHYLDHLTDQLKPPFGAVRRICTPNYGHAVRSLEDLQPDGVYVAAGPGRFKPYG
;
A
#
# COMPACT_ATOMS: atom_id res chain seq x y z
N MET A 1 25.77 20.91 22.21
CA MET A 1 25.40 20.03 21.08
C MET A 1 23.90 20.10 20.96
N GLU A 2 23.41 20.93 20.05
CA GLU A 2 21.98 21.14 19.83
C GLU A 2 21.48 19.96 19.01
N GLN A 3 20.66 19.10 19.61
CA GLN A 3 19.96 18.06 18.86
C GLN A 3 18.98 18.78 17.94
N ALA A 4 19.26 18.79 16.64
CA ALA A 4 18.35 19.33 15.64
C ALA A 4 17.01 18.60 15.78
N GLU A 5 15.95 19.36 16.05
CA GLU A 5 14.61 18.80 16.24
C GLU A 5 14.16 18.17 14.90
N GLU A 6 14.04 16.83 14.84
CA GLU A 6 13.60 16.17 13.61
C GLU A 6 12.24 16.72 13.16
N PRO A 7 12.11 17.16 11.89
CA PRO A 7 10.88 17.75 11.42
C PRO A 7 9.75 16.72 11.48
N ARG A 8 8.55 17.18 11.85
CA ARG A 8 7.42 16.28 12.18
C ARG A 8 7.11 15.26 11.09
N TYR A 9 7.27 15.64 9.81
CA TYR A 9 7.06 14.72 8.70
C TYR A 9 8.02 13.51 8.71
N MET A 10 9.26 13.65 9.19
CA MET A 10 10.22 12.55 9.39
C MET A 10 9.84 11.63 10.56
N ARG A 11 9.23 12.17 11.62
CA ARG A 11 8.74 11.36 12.75
C ARG A 11 7.61 10.42 12.35
N ASP A 12 6.77 10.85 11.39
CA ASP A 12 5.68 10.03 10.87
C ASP A 12 6.17 8.89 9.96
N PHE A 13 7.33 9.05 9.28
CA PHE A 13 7.96 7.96 8.51
C PHE A 13 8.36 6.76 9.37
N HIS A 14 8.67 6.99 10.65
CA HIS A 14 9.03 5.95 11.61
C HIS A 14 7.83 5.32 12.33
N ARG A 15 6.63 5.89 12.15
CA ARG A 15 5.38 5.37 12.70
C ARG A 15 4.70 4.45 11.70
N GLY A 16 3.99 3.45 12.24
CA GLY A 16 3.16 2.58 11.40
C GLY A 16 2.03 3.37 10.75
N ARG A 17 1.75 3.10 9.47
CA ARG A 17 0.71 3.78 8.69
C ARG A 17 -0.33 2.77 8.24
N CYS A 18 -1.60 3.02 8.50
CA CYS A 18 -2.68 2.14 8.02
C CYS A 18 -3.25 2.69 6.72
N SER A 19 -3.41 1.86 5.70
CA SER A 19 -4.02 2.25 4.41
C SER A 19 -5.06 1.20 3.99
N TYR A 20 -5.98 1.58 3.12
CA TYR A 20 -7.03 0.70 2.60
C TYR A 20 -6.62 0.14 1.24
N PHE A 21 -6.78 -1.17 1.06
CA PHE A 21 -6.43 -1.87 -0.18
C PHE A 21 -7.64 -2.62 -0.73
N CYS A 22 -8.04 -2.26 -1.94
CA CYS A 22 -9.01 -3.01 -2.72
C CYS A 22 -8.28 -3.97 -3.68
N VAL A 23 -8.92 -5.08 -4.04
CA VAL A 23 -8.36 -6.05 -4.98
C VAL A 23 -8.81 -5.68 -6.40
N ASN A 24 -7.85 -5.56 -7.32
CA ASN A 24 -8.15 -5.19 -8.71
C ASN A 24 -9.16 -6.16 -9.36
N GLY A 25 -10.32 -5.62 -9.76
CA GLY A 25 -11.42 -6.41 -10.33
C GLY A 25 -12.31 -7.13 -9.33
N ASP A 26 -12.12 -6.90 -8.03
CA ASP A 26 -13.08 -7.31 -7.00
C ASP A 26 -14.09 -6.17 -6.76
N TYR A 27 -15.29 -6.35 -7.30
CA TYR A 27 -16.40 -5.40 -7.20
C TYR A 27 -17.22 -5.55 -5.91
N TYR A 28 -17.04 -6.66 -5.19
CA TYR A 28 -17.91 -7.03 -4.07
C TYR A 28 -17.24 -6.83 -2.71
N HIS A 29 -15.89 -6.80 -2.64
CA HIS A 29 -15.17 -6.45 -1.42
C HIS A 29 -14.90 -4.95 -1.27
N SER A 30 -15.45 -4.38 -0.20
CA SER A 30 -14.95 -3.15 0.40
C SER A 30 -13.50 -3.37 0.84
N GLY A 31 -12.56 -2.55 0.38
CA GLY A 31 -11.12 -2.75 0.62
C GLY A 31 -10.74 -3.01 2.08
N LYS A 32 -9.66 -3.77 2.28
CA LYS A 32 -9.14 -4.14 3.60
C LYS A 32 -8.16 -3.10 4.13
N LYS A 33 -8.29 -2.71 5.40
CA LYS A 33 -7.29 -1.88 6.09
C LYS A 33 -6.06 -2.71 6.46
N VAL A 34 -4.88 -2.30 6.02
CA VAL A 34 -3.61 -2.99 6.27
C VAL A 34 -2.60 -2.02 6.89
N LEU A 35 -1.87 -2.48 7.90
CA LEU A 35 -0.82 -1.72 8.58
C LEU A 35 0.52 -1.90 7.85
N PHE A 36 1.08 -0.80 7.38
CA PHE A 36 2.50 -0.70 7.05
C PHE A 36 3.30 -0.40 8.33
N ASN A 37 4.17 -1.32 8.73
CA ASN A 37 5.13 -1.11 9.82
C ASN A 37 6.55 -0.93 9.24
N PRO A 38 7.13 0.29 9.28
CA PRO A 38 8.45 0.57 8.71
C PRO A 38 9.59 -0.22 9.38
N LYS A 39 9.38 -0.77 10.59
CA LYS A 39 10.35 -1.65 11.24
C LYS A 39 10.42 -3.04 10.61
N HIS A 40 9.32 -3.51 10.03
CA HIS A 40 9.19 -4.86 9.47
C HIS A 40 9.34 -4.87 7.95
N PHE A 41 8.92 -3.79 7.27
CA PHE A 41 8.94 -3.70 5.82
C PHE A 41 9.88 -2.56 5.41
N ARG A 42 11.08 -2.94 4.94
CA ARG A 42 12.08 -2.00 4.41
C ARG A 42 12.09 -1.93 2.89
N ASP A 43 11.56 -2.95 2.23
CA ASP A 43 11.56 -3.07 0.77
C ASP A 43 10.14 -3.21 0.25
N PHE A 44 9.87 -2.54 -0.88
CA PHE A 44 8.56 -2.56 -1.53
C PHE A 44 8.11 -3.99 -1.90
N PRO A 45 8.95 -4.88 -2.47
CA PRO A 45 8.54 -6.25 -2.79
C PRO A 45 8.08 -7.05 -1.56
N HIS A 46 8.79 -6.96 -0.43
CA HIS A 46 8.40 -7.62 0.81
C HIS A 46 7.02 -7.16 1.30
N TYR A 47 6.67 -5.89 1.10
CA TYR A 47 5.34 -5.39 1.43
C TYR A 47 4.26 -5.88 0.44
N LEU A 48 4.59 -6.09 -0.84
CA LEU A 48 3.67 -6.71 -1.81
C LEU A 48 3.35 -8.16 -1.45
N ASP A 49 4.34 -8.92 -0.99
CA ASP A 49 4.13 -10.28 -0.48
C ASP A 49 3.22 -10.27 0.76
N HIS A 50 3.48 -9.35 1.69
CA HIS A 50 2.59 -9.15 2.84
C HIS A 50 1.14 -8.81 2.43
N LEU A 51 0.95 -7.95 1.43
CA LEU A 51 -0.38 -7.64 0.90
C LEU A 51 -1.04 -8.86 0.25
N THR A 52 -0.26 -9.75 -0.38
CA THR A 52 -0.77 -11.01 -0.92
C THR A 52 -1.36 -11.87 0.20
N ASP A 53 -0.65 -12.03 1.31
CA ASP A 53 -1.13 -12.80 2.47
C ASP A 53 -2.34 -12.16 3.14
N GLN A 54 -2.37 -10.82 3.21
CA GLN A 54 -3.46 -10.10 3.83
C GLN A 54 -4.74 -10.09 2.99
N LEU A 55 -4.61 -9.95 1.67
CA LEU A 55 -5.76 -9.78 0.76
C LEU A 55 -6.23 -11.09 0.14
N LYS A 56 -5.34 -12.10 0.03
CA LYS A 56 -5.59 -13.40 -0.62
C LYS A 56 -6.34 -13.27 -1.95
N PRO A 57 -5.88 -12.41 -2.88
CA PRO A 57 -6.67 -12.10 -4.06
C PRO A 57 -6.71 -13.30 -5.03
N PRO A 58 -7.80 -13.48 -5.79
CA PRO A 58 -7.99 -14.62 -6.68
C PRO A 58 -7.00 -14.66 -7.85
N PHE A 59 -6.35 -13.54 -8.16
CA PHE A 59 -5.31 -13.46 -9.19
C PHE A 59 -3.92 -13.91 -8.70
N GLY A 60 -3.78 -14.35 -7.45
CA GLY A 60 -2.50 -14.75 -6.86
C GLY A 60 -1.67 -13.55 -6.37
N ALA A 61 -0.36 -13.58 -6.54
CA ALA A 61 0.52 -12.59 -5.93
C ALA A 61 0.23 -11.14 -6.38
N VAL A 62 0.20 -10.22 -5.42
CA VAL A 62 0.19 -8.78 -5.66
C VAL A 62 1.55 -8.39 -6.25
N ARG A 63 1.55 -7.64 -7.35
CA ARG A 63 2.76 -7.20 -8.06
C ARG A 63 2.89 -5.70 -8.19
N ARG A 64 1.79 -4.98 -7.99
CA ARG A 64 1.76 -3.52 -7.99
C ARG A 64 0.66 -3.00 -7.07
N ILE A 65 0.88 -1.80 -6.56
CA ILE A 65 -0.12 -0.99 -5.87
C ILE A 65 -0.42 0.19 -6.79
N CYS A 66 -1.69 0.49 -7.00
CA CYS A 66 -2.15 1.58 -7.84
C CYS A 66 -3.06 2.52 -7.06
N THR A 67 -3.11 3.81 -7.44
CA THR A 67 -4.19 4.70 -7.01
C THR A 67 -5.51 4.25 -7.63
N PRO A 68 -6.65 4.38 -6.93
CA PRO A 68 -7.95 4.01 -7.48
C PRO A 68 -8.33 4.90 -8.67
N ASN A 69 -8.00 6.20 -8.59
CA ASN A 69 -8.22 7.15 -9.66
C ASN A 69 -7.05 7.04 -10.66
N TYR A 70 -7.36 6.59 -11.88
CA TYR A 70 -6.44 6.49 -13.03
C TYR A 70 -5.34 5.41 -12.96
N GLY A 71 -5.26 4.61 -11.90
CA GLY A 71 -4.38 3.45 -11.84
C GLY A 71 -2.88 3.79 -11.74
N HIS A 72 -2.52 4.99 -11.27
CA HIS A 72 -1.13 5.39 -11.14
C HIS A 72 -0.39 4.46 -10.18
N ALA A 73 0.72 3.90 -10.62
CA ALA A 73 1.51 2.99 -9.81
C ALA A 73 2.21 3.73 -8.67
N VAL A 74 2.00 3.25 -7.44
CA VAL A 74 2.81 3.58 -6.26
C VAL A 74 4.17 2.92 -6.45
N ARG A 75 5.26 3.68 -6.30
CA ARG A 75 6.62 3.21 -6.65
C ARG A 75 7.42 2.81 -5.43
N SER A 76 7.09 3.35 -4.25
CA SER A 76 7.81 3.03 -3.03
C SER A 76 6.91 3.04 -1.79
N LEU A 77 7.48 2.61 -0.66
CA LEU A 77 6.78 2.59 0.63
C LEU A 77 6.53 4.01 1.14
N GLU A 78 7.35 4.97 0.76
CA GLU A 78 7.24 6.37 1.18
C GLU A 78 5.98 7.02 0.61
N ASP A 79 5.57 6.61 -0.59
CA ASP A 79 4.37 7.10 -1.30
C ASP A 79 3.05 6.67 -0.63
N LEU A 80 3.09 5.68 0.27
CA LEU A 80 1.91 5.20 0.99
C LEU A 80 1.52 6.19 2.10
N GLN A 81 0.30 6.71 1.98
CA GLN A 81 -0.25 7.69 2.91
C GLN A 81 -1.13 7.01 3.98
N PRO A 82 -1.09 7.52 5.23
CA PRO A 82 -2.06 7.16 6.25
C PRO A 82 -3.49 7.37 5.74
N ASP A 83 -4.35 6.39 5.99
CA ASP A 83 -5.74 6.32 5.57
C ASP A 83 -5.96 6.46 4.04
N GLY A 84 -4.89 6.38 3.25
CA GLY A 84 -4.93 6.37 1.79
C GLY A 84 -5.65 5.12 1.26
N VAL A 85 -6.28 5.26 0.09
CA VAL A 85 -6.97 4.17 -0.60
C VAL A 85 -6.18 3.77 -1.84
N TYR A 86 -5.96 2.47 -2.00
CA TYR A 86 -5.15 1.89 -3.06
C TYR A 86 -5.78 0.61 -3.63
N VAL A 87 -5.31 0.22 -4.81
CA VAL A 87 -5.69 -1.01 -5.50
C VAL A 87 -4.49 -1.92 -5.60
N ALA A 88 -4.60 -3.12 -5.02
CA ALA A 88 -3.63 -4.20 -5.18
C ALA A 88 -3.91 -4.94 -6.49
N ALA A 89 -2.91 -5.06 -7.37
CA ALA A 89 -3.04 -5.70 -8.66
C ALA A 89 -1.90 -6.70 -8.92
N GLY A 90 -2.24 -7.81 -9.59
CA GLY A 90 -1.28 -8.78 -10.10
C GLY A 90 -0.68 -8.39 -11.47
N PRO A 91 -0.19 -9.38 -12.24
CA PRO A 91 0.41 -9.15 -13.57
C PRO A 91 -0.60 -8.73 -14.65
N GLY A 92 -1.91 -8.98 -14.43
CA GLY A 92 -2.98 -8.62 -15.37
C GLY A 92 -3.21 -7.11 -15.54
N ARG A 93 -4.14 -6.75 -16.44
CA ARG A 93 -4.53 -5.35 -16.69
C ARG A 93 -5.26 -4.76 -15.47
N PHE A 94 -5.04 -3.46 -15.23
CA PHE A 94 -5.82 -2.70 -14.26
C PHE A 94 -7.29 -2.62 -14.72
N LYS A 95 -8.21 -2.87 -13.79
CA LYS A 95 -9.65 -2.79 -14.01
C LYS A 95 -10.16 -1.64 -13.14
N PRO A 96 -10.51 -0.48 -13.74
CA PRO A 96 -11.06 0.61 -12.97
C PRO A 96 -12.39 0.20 -12.35
N TYR A 97 -12.66 0.70 -11.15
CA TYR A 97 -14.02 0.77 -10.64
C TYR A 97 -14.77 1.76 -11.53
N GLY A 98 -15.92 1.34 -12.08
CA GLY A 98 -16.74 2.14 -12.99
C GLY A 98 -17.27 3.40 -12.35
#